data_AF-A0A2T7DE16-F1
#
_entry.id   AF-A0A2T7DE16-F1
#
_cell.length_a   1.000
_cell.length_b   1.000
_cell.length_c   1.000
_cell.angle_alpha   90.00
_cell.angle_beta   90.00
_cell.angle_gamma   90.00
#
_symmetry.space_group_name_H-M   'P 1'
#
loop_
_entity.id
_entity.type
_entity.pdbx_description
1 polymer ?
#
loop_
_entity_poly.entity_id
_entity_poly.type
_entity_poly.pdbx_seq_one_letter_code
_entity_poly.pdbx_strand_id
1 'polypeptide(L)'
;MSEADGHAGADEAPSRPAPRLNERILSSLSRRSVAAHPWHDLDIGPDAPAAFNVVVEISKGSKVKYELDKNTGLIKVDRVLYSSVVYPHNYGFIPRTLCEDNDPMDVLVLMQEPVLPGCFLRARAIGLMPMIDQGEKDDKIIAVCTDDPEYRHYNDLSELSPHRVQEIRRFFEDYKKNENKEVAVDEVQPASTARDAIQYSMDLYAQYNLQACNSSFVAPGHLVLHENLACVEKSN
;
A
#
# COMPACT_ATOMS: atom_id res chain seq x y z
N MET A 1 72.53 -19.39 43.32
CA MET A 1 71.37 -18.96 44.15
C MET A 1 71.17 -17.48 43.92
N SER A 2 70.14 -17.12 43.14
CA SER A 2 69.24 -15.98 43.35
C SER A 2 68.40 -15.79 42.08
N GLU A 3 67.20 -16.36 42.09
CA GLU A 3 66.10 -16.00 41.21
C GLU A 3 65.59 -14.60 41.55
N ALA A 4 65.08 -13.87 40.55
CA ALA A 4 63.81 -13.12 40.63
C ALA A 4 63.47 -12.43 39.28
N ASP A 5 62.37 -12.90 38.69
CA ASP A 5 61.26 -12.19 38.05
C ASP A 5 61.49 -10.95 37.16
N GLY A 6 60.96 -11.06 35.93
CA GLY A 6 60.82 -9.94 34.99
C GLY A 6 59.77 -10.20 33.92
N HIS A 7 58.50 -10.06 34.31
CA HIS A 7 57.31 -9.66 33.53
C HIS A 7 57.21 -10.10 32.05
N ALA A 8 56.24 -10.98 31.78
CA ALA A 8 55.68 -11.20 30.46
C ALA A 8 55.01 -9.92 29.95
N GLY A 9 55.57 -9.31 28.90
CA GLY A 9 54.91 -8.25 28.14
C GLY A 9 53.75 -8.86 27.36
N ALA A 10 52.52 -8.52 27.76
CA ALA A 10 51.35 -8.72 26.93
C ALA A 10 51.45 -7.74 25.75
N ASP A 11 51.64 -8.26 24.54
CA ASP A 11 51.50 -7.48 23.30
C ASP A 11 50.06 -6.96 23.22
N GLU A 12 49.85 -5.69 23.54
CA GLU A 12 48.61 -4.98 23.24
C GLU A 12 48.44 -4.92 21.71
N ALA A 13 47.49 -5.68 21.18
CA ALA A 13 47.09 -5.57 19.79
C ALA A 13 46.62 -4.14 19.50
N PRO A 14 47.02 -3.53 18.36
CA PRO A 14 46.66 -2.15 18.06
C PRO A 14 45.14 -2.03 17.93
N SER A 15 44.54 -1.32 18.89
CA SER A 15 43.13 -0.93 18.88
C SER A 15 42.85 -0.12 17.61
N ARG A 16 42.21 -0.75 16.61
CA ARG A 16 41.72 -0.05 15.42
C ARG A 16 40.75 1.05 15.89
N PRO A 17 40.98 2.33 15.54
CA PRO A 17 40.06 3.39 15.93
C PRO A 17 38.67 3.08 15.34
N ALA A 18 37.66 3.03 16.21
CA ALA A 18 36.29 2.80 15.79
C ALA A 18 35.90 3.84 14.73
N PRO A 19 35.26 3.42 13.62
CA PRO A 19 34.84 4.36 12.58
C PRO A 19 33.91 5.41 13.18
N ARG A 20 34.24 6.70 12.99
CA ARG A 20 33.38 7.80 13.44
C ARG A 20 32.18 7.90 12.51
N LEU A 21 30.98 7.75 13.06
CA LEU A 21 29.73 8.00 12.33
C LEU A 21 29.72 9.49 11.93
N ASN A 22 29.57 9.77 10.64
CA ASN A 22 29.42 11.15 10.17
C ASN A 22 27.99 11.68 10.48
N GLU A 23 27.80 13.00 10.44
CA GLU A 23 26.51 13.64 10.73
C GLU A 23 25.37 13.13 9.83
N ARG A 24 25.68 12.66 8.62
CA ARG A 24 24.70 12.04 7.72
C ARG A 24 24.19 10.70 8.29
N ILE A 25 25.08 9.86 8.81
CA ILE A 25 24.71 8.60 9.45
C ILE A 25 23.92 8.88 10.74
N LEU A 26 24.38 9.83 11.56
CA LEU A 26 23.69 10.23 12.79
C LEU A 26 22.29 10.79 12.54
N SER A 27 22.12 11.65 11.53
CA SER A 27 20.80 12.20 11.17
C SER A 27 19.86 11.16 10.56
N SER A 28 20.38 10.18 9.81
CA SER A 28 19.58 9.05 9.29
C SER A 28 19.13 8.10 10.38
N LEU A 29 19.92 7.92 11.44
CA LEU A 29 19.62 7.02 12.56
C LEU A 29 18.86 7.72 13.72
N SER A 30 18.95 9.04 13.82
CA SER A 30 18.31 9.84 14.88
C SER A 30 16.82 10.09 14.64
N ARG A 31 16.32 9.87 13.42
CA ARG A 31 14.88 9.79 13.22
C ARG A 31 14.45 8.42 13.71
N ARG A 32 13.97 8.34 14.96
CA ARG A 32 13.15 7.18 15.37
C ARG A 32 12.06 7.04 14.33
N SER A 33 12.11 5.99 13.51
CA SER A 33 11.00 5.70 12.62
C SER A 33 9.84 5.31 13.54
N VAL A 34 8.88 6.22 13.69
CA VAL A 34 7.53 5.79 14.04
C VAL A 34 7.17 4.77 12.96
N ALA A 35 6.83 3.55 13.36
CA ALA A 35 6.42 2.53 12.40
C ALA A 35 5.19 3.08 11.67
N ALA A 36 5.33 3.28 10.36
CA ALA A 36 4.31 3.92 9.56
C ALA A 36 3.12 2.98 9.38
N HIS A 37 1.92 3.45 9.69
CA HIS A 37 0.68 2.80 9.27
C HIS A 37 0.56 2.85 7.74
N PRO A 38 0.47 1.72 7.03
CA PRO A 38 0.57 1.70 5.56
C PRO A 38 -0.50 2.54 4.84
N TRP A 39 -1.68 2.70 5.45
CA TRP A 39 -2.75 3.52 4.87
C TRP A 39 -2.63 5.01 5.19
N HIS A 40 -2.20 5.38 6.41
CA HIS A 40 -2.28 6.76 6.89
C HIS A 40 -0.96 7.50 6.78
N ASP A 41 0.15 6.83 7.04
CA ASP A 41 1.46 7.45 7.17
C ASP A 41 2.29 7.37 5.88
N LEU A 42 2.01 6.40 5.01
CA LEU A 42 2.62 6.34 3.69
C LEU A 42 2.06 7.45 2.78
N ASP A 43 2.94 8.27 2.22
CA ASP A 43 2.54 9.27 1.24
C ASP A 43 2.03 8.59 -0.05
N ILE A 44 0.99 9.16 -0.66
CA ILE A 44 0.46 8.69 -1.96
C ILE A 44 1.47 8.84 -3.10
N GLY A 45 2.43 9.76 -2.99
CA GLY A 45 3.45 10.03 -4.00
C GLY A 45 3.26 11.39 -4.70
N PRO A 46 4.34 12.00 -5.21
CA PRO A 46 4.33 13.36 -5.72
C PRO A 46 3.58 13.52 -7.06
N ASP A 47 3.41 12.44 -7.81
CA ASP A 47 2.82 12.43 -9.16
C ASP A 47 1.35 11.99 -9.15
N ALA A 48 0.73 11.88 -7.97
CA ALA A 48 -0.68 11.52 -7.83
C ALA A 48 -1.58 12.63 -8.40
N PRO A 49 -2.72 12.29 -9.05
CA PRO A 49 -3.33 10.96 -9.17
C PRO A 49 -2.80 10.12 -10.35
N ALA A 50 -1.89 10.65 -11.18
CA ALA A 50 -1.44 9.95 -12.39
C ALA A 50 -0.53 8.75 -12.07
N ALA A 51 0.39 8.91 -11.12
CA ALA A 51 1.20 7.84 -10.57
C ALA A 51 1.26 7.93 -9.04
N PHE A 52 1.21 6.80 -8.37
CA PHE A 52 1.00 6.73 -6.93
C PHE A 52 1.67 5.49 -6.33
N ASN A 53 1.90 5.53 -5.02
CA ASN A 53 2.31 4.37 -4.26
C ASN A 53 1.11 3.42 -4.11
N VAL A 54 1.39 2.12 -4.10
CA VAL A 54 0.42 1.05 -3.86
C VAL A 54 0.98 0.14 -2.80
N VAL A 55 0.21 -0.13 -1.75
CA VAL A 55 0.54 -1.16 -0.75
C VAL A 55 -0.09 -2.46 -1.21
N VAL A 56 0.72 -3.48 -1.46
CA VAL A 56 0.26 -4.79 -1.93
C VAL A 56 -0.27 -5.60 -0.75
N GLU A 57 -1.46 -6.14 -0.88
CA GLU A 57 -2.07 -7.05 0.09
C GLU A 57 -1.98 -8.49 -0.40
N ILE A 58 -2.19 -8.72 -1.70
CA ILE A 58 -2.31 -10.06 -2.27
C ILE A 58 -1.36 -10.19 -3.45
N SER A 59 -0.44 -11.15 -3.34
CA SER A 59 0.47 -11.50 -4.44
C SER A 59 -0.27 -12.14 -5.60
N LYS A 60 0.19 -11.87 -6.82
CA LYS A 60 -0.19 -12.61 -8.03
C LYS A 60 -0.09 -14.12 -7.79
N GLY A 61 -1.16 -14.85 -8.14
CA GLY A 61 -1.26 -16.29 -7.99
C GLY A 61 -1.70 -16.77 -6.60
N SER A 62 -1.99 -15.87 -5.66
CA SER A 62 -2.50 -16.24 -4.34
C SER A 62 -3.98 -16.66 -4.38
N LYS A 63 -4.31 -17.72 -3.62
CA LYS A 63 -5.68 -18.10 -3.26
C LYS A 63 -6.13 -17.51 -1.91
N VAL A 64 -5.19 -16.98 -1.13
CA VAL A 64 -5.49 -16.34 0.15
C VAL A 64 -5.84 -14.88 -0.14
N LYS A 65 -7.05 -14.47 0.25
CA LYS A 65 -7.43 -13.06 0.30
C LYS A 65 -6.92 -12.49 1.61
N TYR A 66 -5.79 -11.82 1.52
CA TYR A 66 -5.31 -10.93 2.56
C TYR A 66 -6.03 -9.59 2.48
N GLU A 67 -6.00 -8.85 3.57
CA GLU A 67 -6.46 -7.46 3.63
C GLU A 67 -5.71 -6.72 4.73
N LEU A 68 -5.69 -5.40 4.63
CA LEU A 68 -5.29 -4.49 5.68
C LEU A 68 -6.27 -4.55 6.84
N ASP A 69 -5.76 -4.82 8.04
CA ASP A 69 -6.49 -4.48 9.26
C ASP A 69 -6.33 -2.98 9.55
N LYS A 70 -7.35 -2.18 9.21
CA LYS A 70 -7.35 -0.71 9.32
C LYS A 70 -7.02 -0.17 10.71
N ASN A 71 -7.22 -0.96 11.76
CA ASN A 71 -6.94 -0.55 13.13
C ASN A 71 -5.44 -0.67 13.49
N THR A 72 -4.79 -1.74 13.04
CA THR A 72 -3.40 -2.04 13.42
C THR A 72 -2.38 -1.73 12.34
N GLY A 73 -2.81 -1.59 11.09
CA GLY A 73 -1.93 -1.44 9.94
C GLY A 73 -1.26 -2.73 9.49
N LEU A 74 -1.63 -3.87 10.09
CA LEU A 74 -1.06 -5.17 9.77
C LEU A 74 -1.88 -5.87 8.66
N ILE A 75 -1.23 -6.79 7.96
CA ILE A 75 -1.91 -7.67 7.00
C ILE A 75 -2.55 -8.83 7.75
N LYS A 76 -3.86 -9.02 7.58
CA LYS A 76 -4.62 -10.16 8.09
C LYS A 76 -5.11 -11.05 6.95
N VAL A 77 -5.39 -12.31 7.28
CA VAL A 77 -6.13 -13.19 6.38
C VAL A 77 -7.62 -12.89 6.57
N ASP A 78 -8.28 -12.40 5.52
CA ASP A 78 -9.74 -12.30 5.49
C ASP A 78 -10.34 -13.69 5.32
N ARG A 79 -9.95 -14.36 4.22
CA ARG A 79 -10.39 -15.72 3.88
C ARG A 79 -9.50 -16.38 2.86
N VAL A 80 -9.69 -17.69 2.70
CA VAL A 80 -9.23 -18.42 1.51
C VAL A 80 -10.37 -18.39 0.49
N LEU A 81 -10.08 -18.14 -0.79
CA LEU A 81 -11.10 -18.09 -1.83
C LEU A 81 -11.87 -19.42 -1.92
N TYR A 82 -13.20 -19.33 -2.05
CA TYR A 82 -14.12 -20.48 -2.01
C TYR A 82 -14.13 -21.28 -3.33
N SER A 83 -13.61 -20.67 -4.40
CA SER A 83 -13.45 -21.27 -5.72
C SER A 83 -11.99 -21.65 -5.98
N SER A 84 -11.74 -22.52 -6.96
CA SER A 84 -10.39 -22.84 -7.42
C SER A 84 -9.83 -21.75 -8.35
N VAL A 85 -9.84 -20.50 -7.89
CA VAL A 85 -9.28 -19.33 -8.59
C VAL A 85 -8.14 -18.73 -7.77
N VAL A 86 -7.30 -17.94 -8.42
CA VAL A 86 -6.21 -17.19 -7.80
C VAL A 86 -6.19 -15.77 -8.37
N TYR A 87 -5.69 -14.80 -7.61
CA TYR A 87 -5.56 -13.42 -8.09
C TYR A 87 -4.66 -13.37 -9.33
N PRO A 88 -5.11 -12.81 -10.46
CA PRO A 88 -4.35 -12.83 -11.73
C PRO A 88 -3.13 -11.90 -11.71
N HIS A 89 -3.14 -10.89 -10.84
CA HIS A 89 -2.10 -9.87 -10.69
C HIS A 89 -1.92 -9.49 -9.22
N ASN A 90 -0.88 -8.73 -8.91
CA ASN A 90 -0.70 -8.19 -7.56
C ASN A 90 -1.85 -7.23 -7.26
N TYR A 91 -2.35 -7.27 -6.04
CA TYR A 91 -3.53 -6.53 -5.63
C TYR A 91 -3.30 -5.86 -4.28
N GLY A 92 -3.86 -4.68 -4.08
CA GLY A 92 -3.88 -3.99 -2.81
C GLY A 92 -4.55 -2.65 -2.97
N PHE A 93 -4.05 -1.64 -2.25
CA PHE A 93 -4.73 -0.36 -2.14
C PHE A 93 -3.80 0.85 -2.29
N ILE A 94 -4.40 2.00 -2.55
CA ILE A 94 -3.71 3.30 -2.63
C ILE A 94 -3.73 3.97 -1.25
N PRO A 95 -2.58 4.28 -0.63
CA PRO A 95 -2.54 4.92 0.67
C PRO A 95 -3.15 6.33 0.59
N ARG A 96 -3.72 6.81 1.71
CA ARG A 96 -4.40 8.11 1.80
C ARG A 96 -5.51 8.34 0.78
N THR A 97 -6.28 7.30 0.52
CA THR A 97 -7.53 7.35 -0.24
C THR A 97 -8.66 6.74 0.59
N LEU A 98 -9.91 7.05 0.24
CA LEU A 98 -11.12 6.54 0.88
C LEU A 98 -12.23 6.43 -0.15
N CYS A 99 -13.00 5.35 -0.08
CA CYS A 99 -14.19 5.07 -0.90
C CYS A 99 -15.45 4.99 -0.02
N GLU A 100 -16.61 4.90 -0.67
CA GLU A 100 -17.92 4.88 -0.01
C GLU A 100 -18.16 3.64 0.87
N ASP A 101 -17.41 2.57 0.64
CA ASP A 101 -17.38 1.32 1.44
C ASP A 101 -16.53 1.43 2.71
N ASN A 102 -15.89 2.59 2.95
CA ASN A 102 -14.95 2.86 4.03
C ASN A 102 -13.61 2.13 3.92
N ASP A 103 -13.22 1.70 2.72
CA ASP A 103 -11.90 1.16 2.41
C ASP A 103 -11.09 2.16 1.54
N PRO A 104 -9.75 2.03 1.52
CA PRO A 104 -8.94 2.72 0.52
C PRO A 104 -9.25 2.22 -0.89
N MET A 105 -8.98 3.06 -1.89
CA MET A 105 -9.18 2.73 -3.29
C MET A 105 -8.35 1.50 -3.69
N ASP A 106 -9.05 0.49 -4.19
CA ASP A 106 -8.49 -0.78 -4.66
C ASP A 106 -7.72 -0.64 -5.97
N VAL A 107 -6.64 -1.41 -6.10
CA VAL A 107 -5.82 -1.43 -7.32
C VAL A 107 -5.26 -2.82 -7.64
N LEU A 108 -5.37 -3.17 -8.92
CA LEU A 108 -4.76 -4.34 -9.53
C LEU A 108 -3.53 -3.91 -10.34
N VAL A 109 -2.35 -4.39 -9.96
CA VAL A 109 -1.05 -3.97 -10.54
C VAL A 109 -0.48 -5.06 -11.43
N LEU A 110 -0.40 -4.74 -12.73
CA LEU A 110 0.25 -5.55 -13.74
C LEU A 110 1.76 -5.31 -13.72
N MET A 111 2.50 -6.40 -13.62
CA MET A 111 3.97 -6.46 -13.67
C MET A 111 4.43 -7.91 -13.90
N GLN A 112 5.72 -8.11 -14.13
CA GLN A 112 6.34 -9.40 -14.37
C GLN A 112 6.28 -10.30 -13.13
N GLU A 113 6.67 -9.77 -11.96
CA GLU A 113 6.95 -10.55 -10.75
C GLU A 113 5.86 -10.41 -9.66
N PRO A 114 5.64 -11.46 -8.84
CA PRO A 114 4.79 -11.35 -7.65
C PRO A 114 5.44 -10.46 -6.59
N VAL A 115 4.62 -9.69 -5.87
CA VAL A 115 5.06 -8.83 -4.77
C VAL A 115 4.46 -9.31 -3.45
N LEU A 116 5.26 -9.28 -2.38
CA LEU A 116 4.87 -9.78 -1.07
C LEU A 116 3.86 -8.84 -0.38
N PRO A 117 2.89 -9.38 0.39
CA PRO A 117 1.97 -8.57 1.19
C PRO A 117 2.70 -7.61 2.15
N GLY A 118 2.18 -6.39 2.29
CA GLY A 118 2.74 -5.32 3.11
C GLY A 118 3.89 -4.55 2.44
N CYS A 119 4.41 -4.99 1.30
CA CYS A 119 5.35 -4.21 0.50
C CYS A 119 4.60 -3.14 -0.31
N PHE A 120 5.26 -2.04 -0.63
CA PHE A 120 4.71 -1.03 -1.53
C PHE A 120 5.57 -0.86 -2.79
N LEU A 121 4.94 -0.35 -3.85
CA LEU A 121 5.56 -0.06 -5.15
C LEU A 121 4.94 1.19 -5.78
N ARG A 122 5.57 1.73 -6.83
CA ARG A 122 5.01 2.84 -7.61
C ARG A 122 4.24 2.34 -8.82
N ALA A 123 3.00 2.78 -8.97
CA ALA A 123 2.12 2.38 -10.06
C ALA A 123 1.55 3.58 -10.83
N ARG A 124 1.16 3.35 -12.09
CA ARG A 124 0.43 4.30 -12.93
C ARG A 124 -0.92 3.69 -13.30
N ALA A 125 -2.00 4.45 -13.09
CA ALA A 125 -3.33 4.05 -13.54
C ALA A 125 -3.41 4.04 -15.08
N ILE A 126 -3.89 2.94 -15.64
CA ILE A 126 -4.11 2.75 -17.08
C ILE A 126 -5.58 2.47 -17.40
N GLY A 127 -6.42 2.22 -16.40
CA GLY A 127 -7.86 2.04 -16.59
C GLY A 127 -8.60 1.91 -15.27
N LEU A 128 -9.92 1.95 -15.34
CA LEU A 128 -10.83 1.73 -14.23
C LEU A 128 -11.74 0.55 -14.59
N MET A 129 -11.98 -0.36 -13.67
CA MET A 129 -12.93 -1.44 -13.82
C MET A 129 -14.11 -1.18 -12.89
N PRO A 130 -15.23 -0.65 -13.41
CA PRO A 130 -16.41 -0.45 -12.58
C PRO A 130 -17.00 -1.80 -12.20
N MET A 131 -17.34 -1.93 -10.93
CA MET A 131 -17.83 -3.18 -10.37
C MET A 131 -18.91 -2.89 -9.32
N ILE A 132 -19.92 -3.74 -9.29
CA ILE A 132 -20.98 -3.73 -8.29
C ILE A 132 -20.91 -5.05 -7.53
N ASP A 133 -20.66 -4.99 -6.23
CA ASP A 133 -20.63 -6.13 -5.31
C ASP A 133 -21.83 -6.06 -4.39
N GLN A 134 -22.78 -7.00 -4.53
CA GLN A 134 -24.00 -7.02 -3.70
C GLN A 134 -24.80 -5.70 -3.69
N GLY A 135 -24.73 -4.93 -4.78
CA GLY A 135 -25.44 -3.66 -4.93
C GLY A 135 -24.64 -2.43 -4.49
N GLU A 136 -23.45 -2.62 -3.93
CA GLU A 136 -22.53 -1.54 -3.57
C GLU A 136 -21.48 -1.34 -4.67
N LYS A 137 -21.10 -0.08 -4.87
CA LYS A 137 -20.09 0.30 -5.86
C LYS A 137 -18.70 -0.07 -5.31
N ASP A 138 -17.95 -0.85 -6.08
CA ASP A 138 -16.63 -1.39 -5.70
C ASP A 138 -15.66 -1.27 -6.89
N ASP A 139 -15.51 -0.04 -7.39
CA ASP A 139 -14.66 0.24 -8.55
C ASP A 139 -13.19 -0.10 -8.26
N LYS A 140 -12.48 -0.67 -9.26
CA LYS A 140 -11.08 -1.07 -9.09
C LYS A 140 -10.18 -0.40 -10.11
N ILE A 141 -9.06 0.14 -9.65
CA ILE A 141 -8.05 0.71 -10.54
C ILE A 141 -7.25 -0.42 -11.19
N ILE A 142 -7.04 -0.34 -12.51
CA ILE A 142 -6.07 -1.17 -13.21
C ILE A 142 -4.83 -0.32 -13.46
N ALA A 143 -3.68 -0.81 -12.97
CA ALA A 143 -2.43 -0.08 -13.00
C ALA A 143 -1.26 -0.95 -13.47
N VAL A 144 -0.15 -0.30 -13.84
CA VAL A 144 1.14 -0.93 -14.12
C VAL A 144 2.20 -0.44 -13.17
N CYS A 145 3.16 -1.30 -12.80
CA CYS A 145 4.31 -0.87 -12.03
C CYS A 145 5.22 0.04 -12.89
N THR A 146 5.52 1.24 -12.39
CA THR A 146 6.34 2.23 -13.11
C THR A 146 7.85 1.93 -13.08
N ASP A 147 8.25 1.00 -12.21
CA ASP A 147 9.62 0.52 -12.06
C ASP A 147 9.88 -0.81 -12.77
N ASP A 148 8.86 -1.41 -13.38
CA ASP A 148 9.00 -2.62 -14.19
C ASP A 148 9.35 -2.26 -15.65
N PRO A 149 10.50 -2.69 -16.18
CA PRO A 149 10.93 -2.33 -17.54
C PRO A 149 10.00 -2.83 -18.65
N GLU A 150 9.26 -3.91 -18.44
CA GLU A 150 8.32 -4.46 -19.41
C GLU A 150 7.01 -3.65 -19.42
N TYR A 151 6.55 -3.23 -18.24
CA TYR A 151 5.19 -2.68 -18.07
C TYR A 151 5.13 -1.16 -17.95
N ARG A 152 6.21 -0.48 -17.55
CA ARG A 152 6.21 0.98 -17.28
C ARG A 152 5.87 1.85 -18.49
N HIS A 153 5.84 1.27 -19.69
CA HIS A 153 5.56 1.96 -20.95
C HIS A 153 4.07 2.02 -21.29
N TYR A 154 3.22 1.22 -20.62
CA TYR A 154 1.78 1.26 -20.79
C TYR A 154 1.18 2.52 -20.13
N ASN A 155 0.22 3.14 -20.82
CA ASN A 155 -0.45 4.37 -20.45
C ASN A 155 -1.98 4.26 -20.51
N ASP A 156 -2.51 3.28 -21.25
CA ASP A 156 -3.94 3.03 -21.33
C ASP A 156 -4.25 1.53 -21.46
N LEU A 157 -5.39 1.11 -20.93
CA LEU A 157 -5.83 -0.29 -20.94
C LEU A 157 -5.99 -0.86 -22.34
N SER A 158 -6.32 -0.01 -23.33
CA SER A 158 -6.44 -0.40 -24.74
C SER A 158 -5.14 -0.94 -25.36
N GLU A 159 -3.99 -0.68 -24.74
CA GLU A 159 -2.69 -1.18 -25.17
C GLU A 159 -2.42 -2.63 -24.72
N LEU A 160 -3.23 -3.17 -23.81
CA LEU A 160 -3.12 -4.55 -23.36
C LEU A 160 -3.75 -5.53 -24.34
N SER A 161 -3.29 -6.79 -24.30
CA SER A 161 -3.98 -7.87 -24.99
C SER A 161 -5.44 -7.96 -24.53
N PRO A 162 -6.43 -8.04 -25.45
CA PRO A 162 -7.84 -8.17 -25.08
C PRO A 162 -8.11 -9.37 -24.16
N HIS A 163 -7.34 -10.45 -24.29
CA HIS A 163 -7.46 -11.61 -23.41
C HIS A 163 -7.12 -11.28 -21.95
N ARG A 164 -6.17 -10.38 -21.71
CA ARG A 164 -5.80 -9.97 -20.35
C ARG A 164 -6.93 -9.22 -19.65
N VAL A 165 -7.61 -8.34 -20.38
CA VAL A 165 -8.78 -7.61 -19.88
C VAL A 165 -9.91 -8.60 -19.55
N GLN A 166 -10.13 -9.59 -20.41
CA GLN A 166 -11.13 -10.65 -20.19
C GLN A 166 -10.81 -11.53 -18.98
N GLU A 167 -9.54 -11.91 -18.78
CA GLU A 167 -9.09 -12.68 -17.62
C GLU A 167 -9.36 -11.93 -16.30
N ILE A 168 -8.98 -10.65 -16.24
CA ILE A 168 -9.21 -9.78 -15.08
C ILE A 168 -10.70 -9.68 -14.78
N ARG A 169 -11.51 -9.37 -15.79
CA ARG A 169 -12.97 -9.27 -15.64
C ARG A 169 -13.57 -10.58 -15.13
N ARG A 170 -13.22 -11.71 -15.75
CA ARG A 170 -13.76 -13.03 -15.38
C ARG A 170 -13.40 -13.41 -13.96
N PHE A 171 -12.19 -13.07 -13.50
CA PHE A 171 -11.78 -13.31 -12.11
C PHE A 171 -12.73 -12.63 -11.11
N PHE A 172 -13.03 -11.34 -11.29
CA PHE A 172 -13.93 -10.62 -10.37
C PHE A 172 -15.40 -11.07 -10.49
N GLU A 173 -15.85 -11.51 -11.67
CA GLU A 173 -17.17 -12.14 -11.81
C GLU A 173 -17.26 -13.50 -11.07
N ASP A 174 -16.16 -14.25 -10.96
CA ASP A 174 -16.18 -15.64 -10.50
C ASP A 174 -15.72 -15.85 -9.03
N TYR A 175 -14.82 -15.01 -8.50
CA TYR A 175 -14.11 -15.28 -7.23
C TYR A 175 -15.03 -15.41 -6.00
N LYS A 176 -16.19 -14.77 -6.02
CA LYS A 176 -17.21 -14.80 -4.96
C LYS A 176 -18.41 -15.72 -5.26
N LYS A 177 -18.45 -16.42 -6.41
CA LYS A 177 -19.61 -17.26 -6.79
C LYS A 177 -19.91 -18.38 -5.79
N ASN A 178 -18.88 -19.08 -5.30
CA ASN A 178 -19.06 -20.13 -4.29
C ASN A 178 -19.34 -19.58 -2.88
N GLU A 179 -19.34 -18.26 -2.68
CA GLU A 179 -19.88 -17.60 -1.49
C GLU A 179 -21.38 -17.27 -1.64
N ASN A 180 -22.01 -17.65 -2.75
CA ASN A 180 -23.38 -17.27 -3.14
C ASN A 180 -23.59 -15.74 -3.23
N LYS A 181 -22.55 -15.02 -3.64
CA LYS A 181 -22.58 -13.57 -3.86
C LYS A 181 -22.53 -13.28 -5.35
N GLU A 182 -23.28 -12.27 -5.75
CA GLU A 182 -23.30 -11.78 -7.12
C GLU A 182 -22.42 -10.54 -7.25
N VAL A 183 -21.60 -10.55 -8.30
CA VAL A 183 -20.72 -9.46 -8.68
C VAL A 183 -20.97 -9.15 -10.15
N ALA A 184 -21.29 -7.89 -10.45
CA ALA A 184 -21.39 -7.39 -11.81
C ALA A 184 -20.13 -6.58 -12.14
N VAL A 185 -19.51 -6.87 -13.27
CA VAL A 185 -18.37 -6.11 -13.80
C VAL A 185 -18.78 -5.49 -15.12
N ASP A 186 -18.74 -4.16 -15.17
CA ASP A 186 -19.10 -3.37 -16.35
C ASP A 186 -17.93 -3.25 -17.34
N GLU A 187 -18.14 -2.49 -18.41
CA GLU A 187 -17.08 -2.20 -19.36
C GLU A 187 -15.98 -1.36 -18.70
N VAL A 188 -14.74 -1.83 -18.87
CA VAL A 188 -13.55 -1.13 -18.41
C VAL A 188 -13.44 0.26 -19.03
N GLN A 189 -13.11 1.25 -18.22
CA GLN A 189 -13.02 2.65 -18.59
C GLN A 189 -11.57 3.09 -18.80
N PRO A 190 -11.32 4.15 -19.58
CA PRO A 190 -9.97 4.63 -19.89
C PRO A 190 -9.18 5.15 -18.68
N ALA A 191 -7.89 5.38 -18.88
CA ALA A 191 -6.99 5.88 -17.83
C ALA A 191 -7.43 7.25 -17.23
N SER A 192 -8.14 8.09 -17.99
CA SER A 192 -8.66 9.37 -17.48
C SER A 192 -9.68 9.17 -16.37
N THR A 193 -10.66 8.27 -16.57
CA THR A 193 -11.70 7.97 -15.59
C THR A 193 -11.10 7.39 -14.31
N ALA A 194 -10.03 6.60 -14.43
CA ALA A 194 -9.29 6.08 -13.29
C ALA A 194 -8.64 7.21 -12.46
N ARG A 195 -8.03 8.21 -13.12
CA ARG A 195 -7.43 9.35 -12.43
C ARG A 195 -8.47 10.20 -11.71
N ASP A 196 -9.64 10.39 -12.32
CA ASP A 196 -10.75 11.11 -11.70
C ASP A 196 -11.27 10.37 -10.45
N ALA A 197 -11.40 9.04 -10.51
CA ALA A 197 -11.79 8.21 -9.37
C ALA A 197 -10.75 8.26 -8.23
N ILE A 198 -9.45 8.20 -8.56
CA ILE A 198 -8.38 8.34 -7.56
C ILE A 198 -8.43 9.74 -6.92
N GLN A 199 -8.56 10.80 -7.72
CA GLN A 199 -8.67 12.16 -7.18
C GLN A 199 -9.86 12.30 -6.24
N TYR A 200 -11.03 11.77 -6.61
CA TYR A 200 -12.20 11.77 -5.74
C TYR A 200 -11.93 11.06 -4.40
N SER A 201 -11.27 9.90 -4.43
CA SER A 201 -10.93 9.14 -3.23
C SER A 201 -9.90 9.85 -2.32
N MET A 202 -8.98 10.63 -2.92
CA MET A 202 -8.04 11.48 -2.19
C MET A 202 -8.77 12.62 -1.50
N ASP A 203 -9.71 13.27 -2.19
CA ASP A 203 -10.51 14.36 -1.66
C ASP A 203 -11.40 13.88 -0.49
N LEU A 204 -11.99 12.69 -0.61
CA LEU A 204 -12.81 12.09 0.44
C LEU A 204 -11.98 11.75 1.68
N TYR A 205 -10.79 11.17 1.51
CA TYR A 205 -9.86 10.90 2.61
C TYR A 205 -9.40 12.18 3.31
N ALA A 206 -9.12 13.25 2.55
CA ALA A 206 -8.75 14.54 3.12
C ALA A 206 -9.89 15.14 3.95
N GLN A 207 -11.14 15.07 3.47
CA GLN A 207 -12.32 15.53 4.21
C GLN A 207 -12.52 14.73 5.50
N TYR A 208 -12.39 13.40 5.44
CA TYR A 208 -12.47 12.52 6.61
C TYR A 208 -11.44 12.92 7.68
N ASN A 209 -10.18 13.12 7.30
CA ASN A 209 -9.13 13.50 8.24
C ASN A 209 -9.37 14.88 8.88
N LEU A 210 -9.88 15.85 8.11
CA LEU A 210 -10.24 17.17 8.65
C LEU A 210 -11.36 17.06 9.67
N GLN A 211 -12.39 16.26 9.39
CA GLN A 211 -13.51 16.04 10.31
C GLN A 211 -13.06 15.29 11.56
N ALA A 212 -12.22 14.27 11.43
CA ALA A 212 -11.66 13.53 12.56
C ALA A 212 -10.80 14.44 13.47
N CYS A 213 -9.97 15.31 12.88
CA CYS A 213 -9.18 16.30 13.62
C CYS A 213 -10.13 17.29 14.34
N ASN A 214 -11.14 17.85 13.66
CA ASN A 214 -12.11 18.79 14.27
C ASN A 214 -12.98 18.16 15.38
N SER A 215 -13.42 16.91 15.22
CA SER A 215 -14.25 16.21 16.21
C SER A 215 -13.49 15.96 17.52
N SER A 216 -12.19 15.75 17.41
CA SER A 216 -11.28 15.56 18.56
C SER A 216 -11.12 16.83 19.40
N PHE A 217 -11.41 18.02 18.85
CA PHE A 217 -11.34 19.29 19.57
C PHE A 217 -12.65 19.70 20.28
N VAL A 218 -13.80 19.06 19.97
CA VAL A 218 -15.13 19.52 20.42
C VAL A 218 -15.68 18.76 21.64
N ALA A 219 -15.05 17.67 22.09
CA ALA A 219 -15.53 16.89 23.23
C ALA A 219 -14.82 17.25 24.57
N PRO A 220 -15.43 18.06 25.46
CA PRO A 220 -15.00 18.11 26.85
C PRO A 220 -15.55 16.89 27.61
N GLY A 221 -14.68 15.97 28.02
CA GLY A 221 -14.98 15.08 29.15
C GLY A 221 -14.92 13.56 28.92
N HIS A 222 -14.38 13.05 27.82
CA HIS A 222 -13.95 11.64 27.73
C HIS A 222 -12.70 11.53 26.86
N LEU A 223 -11.57 11.14 27.47
CA LEU A 223 -10.41 10.67 26.72
C LEU A 223 -10.80 9.39 25.98
N VAL A 224 -11.14 9.50 24.70
CA VAL A 224 -11.01 8.38 23.77
C VAL A 224 -9.61 8.50 23.20
N LEU A 225 -8.76 7.52 23.52
CA LEU A 225 -7.43 7.36 22.93
C LEU A 225 -7.58 7.04 21.44
N HIS A 226 -7.77 8.06 20.61
CA HIS A 226 -7.38 8.03 19.19
C HIS A 226 -6.07 8.80 19.05
N GLU A 227 -5.02 8.33 19.72
CA GLU A 227 -3.65 8.75 19.41
C GLU A 227 -3.17 7.94 18.19
N ASN A 228 -3.28 8.54 17.00
CA ASN A 228 -2.37 8.39 15.85
C ASN A 228 -2.99 8.89 14.53
N LEU A 229 -3.52 10.11 14.51
CA LEU A 229 -3.58 10.88 13.27
C LEU A 229 -2.71 12.13 13.47
N ALA A 230 -1.52 12.09 12.88
CA ALA A 230 -0.62 13.23 12.85
C ALA A 230 -1.25 14.34 11.99
N CYS A 231 -2.03 15.22 12.63
CA CYS A 231 -2.46 16.49 12.07
C CYS A 231 -1.18 17.36 11.92
N VAL A 232 -0.53 17.32 10.76
CA VAL A 232 0.67 18.13 10.48
C VAL A 232 0.23 19.58 10.27
N GLU A 233 0.34 20.40 11.31
CA GLU A 233 0.36 21.85 11.16
C GLU A 233 1.62 22.26 10.39
N LYS A 234 1.47 22.68 9.13
CA LYS A 234 2.47 23.54 8.48
C LYS A 234 2.16 24.99 8.87
N SER A 235 2.80 25.44 9.94
CA SER A 235 2.90 26.86 10.29
C SER A 235 4.27 27.40 9.83
N ASN A 236 4.27 28.09 8.69
CA ASN A 236 5.01 29.33 8.36
C ASN A 236 5.02 29.56 6.85
#